data_AF-A0A6P1Q770-F1
#
_entry.id   AF-A0A6P1Q770-F1
#
_cell.length_a   1.000
_cell.length_b   1.000
_cell.length_c   1.000
_cell.angle_alpha   90.00
_cell.angle_beta   90.00
_cell.angle_gamma   90.00
#
_symmetry.space_group_name_H-M   'P 1'
#
loop_
_entity.id
_entity.type
_entity.pdbx_description
1 polymer ?
#
loop_
_entity_poly.entity_id
_entity_poly.type
_entity_poly.pdbx_seq_one_letter_code
_entity_poly.pdbx_strand_id
1 'polypeptide(L)'
;MSVTESKTKLPARTSKNAEAVSETIHPGLDELVSMAPYEYEDLRDCGNDFRHKLNCAVLRYLHIPESWGVNAEYKNEYGGLYPVQCRFTPPGEEFCIALCSPGEITDKWLMILAPYEQSRIYLLKSFARFDSGFINQVLSEAEKLVRNGAGLDQIIYALLACKGGVNG
;
A
#
# COMPACT_ATOMS: atom_id res chain seq x y z
N MET A 1 -40.32 39.89 5.62
CA MET A 1 -38.87 40.05 5.39
C MET A 1 -38.27 38.64 5.46
N SER A 2 -37.96 38.04 4.32
CA SER A 2 -37.36 36.69 4.26
C SER A 2 -35.84 36.82 4.21
N VAL A 3 -35.16 36.18 5.15
CA VAL A 3 -33.70 36.02 5.13
C VAL A 3 -33.39 34.70 4.42
N THR A 4 -32.84 34.79 3.22
CA THR A 4 -32.19 33.68 2.52
C THR A 4 -30.68 33.78 2.77
N GLU A 5 -30.12 32.94 3.61
CA GLU A 5 -28.67 32.75 3.68
C GLU A 5 -28.25 31.63 2.73
N SER A 6 -27.41 32.02 1.78
CA SER A 6 -26.91 31.20 0.70
C SER A 6 -25.79 30.30 1.20
N LYS A 7 -25.88 29.00 0.89
CA LYS A 7 -24.82 28.01 1.11
C LYS A 7 -23.52 28.47 0.44
N THR A 8 -22.48 28.70 1.22
CA THR A 8 -21.12 28.94 0.73
C THR A 8 -20.63 27.68 0.02
N LYS A 9 -20.64 27.70 -1.30
CA LYS A 9 -20.09 26.66 -2.17
C LYS A 9 -18.58 26.68 -2.03
N LEU A 10 -17.98 25.59 -1.53
CA LEU A 10 -16.52 25.41 -1.57
C LEU A 10 -16.06 25.54 -3.03
N PRO A 11 -14.94 26.25 -3.30
CA PRO A 11 -14.46 26.42 -4.65
C PRO A 11 -14.03 25.06 -5.22
N ALA A 12 -14.52 24.76 -6.42
CA ALA A 12 -14.07 23.61 -7.20
C ALA A 12 -12.55 23.72 -7.40
N ARG A 13 -11.82 22.68 -6.96
CA ARG A 13 -10.37 22.57 -7.12
C ARG A 13 -10.10 22.49 -8.62
N THR A 14 -9.62 23.59 -9.18
CA THR A 14 -9.29 23.69 -10.59
C THR A 14 -8.05 22.82 -10.82
N SER A 15 -8.22 21.72 -11.56
CA SER A 15 -7.09 20.91 -12.02
C SER A 15 -6.20 21.77 -12.91
N LYS A 16 -5.07 22.23 -12.35
CA LYS A 16 -4.07 22.97 -13.12
C LYS A 16 -2.83 22.16 -13.49
N ASN A 17 -2.81 20.86 -13.20
CA ASN A 17 -1.73 19.95 -13.61
C ASN A 17 -2.21 18.73 -14.41
N ALA A 18 -3.36 18.82 -15.10
CA ALA A 18 -3.82 17.73 -15.98
C ALA A 18 -3.08 17.69 -17.33
N GLU A 19 -2.33 18.75 -17.68
CA GLU A 19 -1.60 18.89 -18.95
C GLU A 19 -0.08 18.72 -18.78
N ALA A 20 0.34 17.62 -18.14
CA ALA A 20 1.69 17.06 -18.27
C ALA A 20 1.79 15.62 -17.71
N VAL A 21 0.67 14.90 -17.60
CA VAL A 21 0.68 13.50 -17.14
C VAL A 21 1.11 12.64 -18.33
N SER A 22 2.43 12.60 -18.55
CA SER A 22 3.09 11.80 -19.58
C SER A 22 2.47 10.41 -19.69
N GLU A 23 2.27 9.91 -20.91
CA GLU A 23 1.80 8.54 -21.19
C GLU A 23 2.69 7.45 -20.53
N THR A 24 3.86 7.84 -20.01
CA THR A 24 4.90 6.97 -19.44
C THR A 24 5.15 7.19 -17.94
N ILE A 25 4.13 7.35 -17.09
CA ILE A 25 4.35 7.35 -15.64
C ILE A 25 4.56 5.91 -15.14
N HIS A 26 5.82 5.53 -15.01
CA HIS A 26 6.27 4.38 -14.23
C HIS A 26 7.21 4.91 -13.14
N PRO A 27 6.70 5.26 -11.95
CA PRO A 27 7.51 5.98 -11.00
C PRO A 27 8.75 5.18 -10.62
N GLY A 28 9.90 5.84 -10.67
CA GLY A 28 11.15 5.28 -10.18
C GLY A 28 11.15 5.14 -8.66
N LEU A 29 12.17 4.48 -8.10
CA LEU A 29 12.30 4.32 -6.66
C LEU A 29 12.36 5.67 -5.94
N ASP A 30 13.18 6.60 -6.45
CA ASP A 30 13.32 7.93 -5.87
C ASP A 30 12.02 8.73 -5.91
N GLU A 31 11.24 8.57 -6.97
CA GLU A 31 9.92 9.17 -7.11
C GLU A 31 8.97 8.60 -6.05
N LEU A 32 8.83 7.27 -5.95
CA LEU A 32 8.01 6.61 -4.92
C LEU A 32 8.39 7.05 -3.48
N VAL A 33 9.68 7.22 -3.21
CA VAL A 33 10.20 7.66 -1.91
C VAL A 33 9.84 9.13 -1.62
N SER A 34 9.84 9.97 -2.65
CA SER A 34 9.61 11.42 -2.55
C SER A 34 8.14 11.84 -2.62
N MET A 35 7.28 10.99 -3.19
CA MET A 35 5.88 11.30 -3.44
C MET A 35 5.11 11.62 -2.15
N ALA A 36 4.37 12.71 -2.17
CA ALA A 36 3.42 13.09 -1.15
C ALA A 36 2.12 12.25 -1.27
N PRO A 37 1.36 12.10 -0.18
CA PRO A 37 0.12 11.30 -0.18
C PRO A 37 -0.88 11.69 -1.28
N TYR A 38 -1.05 12.99 -1.55
CA TYR A 38 -1.98 13.45 -2.59
C TYR A 38 -1.55 13.06 -4.01
N GLU A 39 -0.26 12.85 -4.25
CA GLU A 39 0.24 12.45 -5.58
C GLU A 39 -0.12 10.99 -5.89
N TYR A 40 -0.20 10.13 -4.88
CA TYR A 40 -0.74 8.78 -5.02
C TYR A 40 -2.23 8.83 -5.42
N GLU A 41 -2.99 9.75 -4.81
CA GLU A 41 -4.41 9.93 -5.09
C GLU A 41 -4.66 10.50 -6.48
N ASP A 42 -3.90 11.52 -6.89
CA ASP A 42 -3.98 12.09 -8.23
C ASP A 42 -3.74 11.03 -9.32
N LEU A 43 -2.78 10.10 -9.10
CA LEU A 43 -2.54 8.98 -10.01
C LEU A 43 -3.68 7.95 -10.01
N ARG A 44 -4.31 7.68 -8.86
CA ARG A 44 -5.51 6.83 -8.78
C ARG A 44 -6.65 7.45 -9.59
N ASP A 45 -6.85 8.76 -9.45
CA ASP A 45 -7.94 9.51 -10.08
C ASP A 45 -7.74 9.68 -11.60
N CYS A 46 -6.51 9.51 -12.11
CA CYS A 46 -6.23 9.40 -13.55
C CYS A 46 -6.80 8.11 -14.18
N GLY A 47 -7.27 7.15 -13.37
CA GLY A 47 -7.98 5.96 -13.82
C GLY A 47 -7.21 4.65 -13.57
N ASN A 48 -7.88 3.53 -13.86
CA ASN A 48 -7.40 2.20 -13.47
C ASN A 48 -6.04 1.83 -14.12
N ASP A 49 -5.75 2.30 -15.33
CA ASP A 49 -4.47 2.03 -16.00
C ASP A 49 -3.30 2.67 -15.25
N PHE A 50 -3.48 3.91 -14.77
CA PHE A 50 -2.47 4.60 -13.96
C PHE A 50 -2.30 3.93 -12.59
N ARG A 51 -3.41 3.51 -11.98
CA ARG A 51 -3.37 2.73 -10.76
C ARG A 51 -2.62 1.41 -10.93
N HIS A 52 -2.84 0.71 -12.04
CA HIS A 52 -2.10 -0.50 -12.37
C HIS A 52 -0.60 -0.22 -12.56
N LYS A 53 -0.24 0.83 -13.30
CA LYS A 53 1.17 1.25 -13.45
C LYS A 53 1.83 1.55 -12.10
N LEU A 54 1.09 2.19 -11.18
CA LEU A 54 1.56 2.49 -9.84
C LEU A 54 1.77 1.23 -8.99
N ASN A 55 0.81 0.29 -9.03
CA ASN A 55 0.98 -1.04 -8.42
C ASN A 55 2.22 -1.76 -8.98
N CYS A 56 2.39 -1.78 -10.31
CA CYS A 56 3.54 -2.39 -10.96
C CYS A 56 4.86 -1.73 -10.56
N ALA A 57 4.88 -0.40 -10.42
CA ALA A 57 6.07 0.32 -9.98
C ALA A 57 6.48 -0.06 -8.55
N VAL A 58 5.52 -0.16 -7.64
CA VAL A 58 5.76 -0.62 -6.26
C VAL A 58 6.29 -2.06 -6.26
N LEU A 59 5.58 -2.98 -6.93
CA LEU A 59 5.93 -4.40 -6.96
C LEU A 59 7.30 -4.67 -7.60
N ARG A 60 7.73 -3.83 -8.55
CA ARG A 60 9.05 -3.95 -9.22
C ARG A 60 10.22 -3.91 -8.24
N TYR A 61 10.08 -3.21 -7.12
CA TYR A 61 11.15 -3.05 -6.12
C TYR A 61 11.07 -4.09 -4.99
N LEU A 62 10.13 -5.04 -5.07
CA LEU A 62 9.92 -6.04 -4.05
C LEU A 62 10.44 -7.41 -4.47
N HIS A 63 11.10 -8.10 -3.54
CA HIS A 63 11.57 -9.47 -3.68
C HIS A 63 10.52 -10.41 -3.12
N ILE A 64 9.50 -10.68 -3.95
CA ILE A 64 8.40 -11.57 -3.57
C ILE A 64 8.92 -13.01 -3.58
N PRO A 65 8.72 -13.78 -2.50
CA PRO A 65 9.08 -15.19 -2.48
C PRO A 65 8.41 -15.96 -3.63
N GLU A 66 9.14 -16.85 -4.30
CA GLU A 66 8.67 -17.56 -5.51
C GLU A 66 7.37 -18.34 -5.28
N SER A 67 7.20 -18.93 -4.08
CA SER A 67 6.03 -19.72 -3.74
C SER A 67 4.83 -18.89 -3.28
N TRP A 68 4.96 -17.55 -3.20
CA TRP A 68 3.92 -16.68 -2.69
C TRP A 68 3.09 -16.08 -3.82
N GLY A 69 1.78 -16.00 -3.60
CA GLY A 69 0.88 -15.24 -4.45
C GLY A 69 1.03 -13.74 -4.18
N VAL A 70 0.95 -12.94 -5.24
CA VAL A 70 0.83 -11.48 -5.14
C VAL A 70 -0.39 -11.00 -5.90
N ASN A 71 -1.24 -10.24 -5.22
CA ASN A 71 -2.40 -9.61 -5.84
C ASN A 71 -2.46 -8.13 -5.44
N ALA A 72 -2.49 -7.24 -6.42
CA ALA A 72 -2.66 -5.81 -6.20
C ALA A 72 -4.09 -5.39 -6.52
N GLU A 73 -4.66 -4.50 -5.70
CA GLU A 73 -6.00 -3.96 -5.93
C GLU A 73 -6.02 -3.13 -7.21
N TYR A 74 -6.95 -3.44 -8.11
CA TYR A 74 -7.11 -2.72 -9.37
C TYR A 74 -8.24 -1.70 -9.31
N LYS A 75 -9.32 -2.01 -8.57
CA LYS A 75 -10.49 -1.16 -8.42
C LYS A 75 -10.93 -1.07 -6.96
N ASN A 76 -11.57 -2.11 -6.45
CA ASN A 76 -12.14 -2.12 -5.12
C ASN A 76 -12.23 -3.54 -4.55
N GLU A 77 -11.43 -4.46 -5.09
CA GLU A 77 -11.39 -5.87 -4.68
C GLU A 77 -11.08 -6.01 -3.18
N TYR A 78 -10.39 -5.02 -2.60
CA TYR A 78 -9.99 -4.94 -1.19
C TYR A 78 -10.60 -3.71 -0.46
N GLY A 79 -11.63 -3.09 -1.05
CA GLY A 79 -12.37 -1.97 -0.48
C GLY A 79 -12.06 -0.60 -1.10
N GLY A 80 -11.04 -0.51 -1.98
CA GLY A 80 -10.70 0.73 -2.71
C GLY A 80 -10.13 1.84 -1.83
N LEU A 81 -9.65 1.49 -0.64
CA LEU A 81 -9.30 2.48 0.40
C LEU A 81 -7.97 3.19 0.14
N TYR A 82 -7.02 2.52 -0.50
CA TYR A 82 -5.67 3.02 -0.70
C TYR A 82 -5.35 3.09 -2.20
N PRO A 83 -4.62 4.12 -2.67
CA PRO A 83 -4.16 4.18 -4.05
C PRO A 83 -3.45 2.91 -4.51
N VAL A 84 -2.55 2.40 -3.66
CA VAL A 84 -1.91 1.09 -3.80
C VAL A 84 -2.28 0.22 -2.61
N GLN A 85 -2.77 -0.98 -2.91
CA GLN A 85 -2.87 -2.05 -1.92
C GLN A 85 -2.41 -3.36 -2.55
N CYS A 86 -1.29 -3.90 -2.08
CA CYS A 86 -0.77 -5.20 -2.52
C CYS A 86 -0.89 -6.22 -1.39
N ARG A 87 -1.37 -7.43 -1.69
CA ARG A 87 -1.42 -8.56 -0.77
C ARG A 87 -0.44 -9.63 -1.21
N PHE A 88 0.35 -10.10 -0.26
CA PHE A 88 1.29 -11.20 -0.38
C PHE A 88 0.77 -12.37 0.45
N THR A 89 0.56 -13.52 -0.19
CA THR A 89 -0.07 -14.68 0.45
C THR A 89 0.87 -15.88 0.33
N PRO A 90 1.25 -16.55 1.45
CA PRO A 90 2.06 -17.76 1.41
C PRO A 90 1.28 -18.95 0.85
N PRO A 91 1.97 -20.04 0.49
CA PRO A 91 1.32 -21.33 0.21
C PRO A 91 0.37 -21.74 1.34
N GLY A 92 -0.79 -22.30 0.97
CA GLY A 92 -1.81 -22.71 1.94
C GLY A 92 -2.73 -21.59 2.41
N GLU A 93 -2.42 -20.32 2.08
CA GLU A 93 -3.30 -19.16 2.24
C GLU A 93 -3.84 -18.98 3.68
N GLU A 94 -3.03 -19.22 4.72
CA GLU A 94 -3.48 -19.06 6.12
C GLU A 94 -3.55 -17.58 6.58
N PHE A 95 -2.76 -16.72 5.95
CA PHE A 95 -2.76 -15.27 6.19
C PHE A 95 -2.34 -14.51 4.93
N CYS A 96 -2.46 -13.19 4.95
CA CYS A 96 -1.79 -12.33 3.99
C CYS A 96 -1.06 -11.19 4.68
N ILE A 97 -0.01 -10.70 4.02
CA ILE A 97 0.63 -9.44 4.35
C ILE A 97 0.13 -8.42 3.33
N ALA A 98 -0.50 -7.35 3.79
CA ALA A 98 -0.95 -6.24 2.97
C ALA A 98 0.00 -5.05 3.10
N LEU A 99 0.42 -4.49 1.97
CA LEU A 99 1.12 -3.21 1.88
C LEU A 99 0.15 -2.17 1.32
N CYS A 100 -0.07 -1.08 2.07
CA CYS A 100 -0.97 0.00 1.70
C CYS A 100 -0.19 1.32 1.58
N SER A 101 -0.42 2.08 0.51
CA SER A 101 0.22 3.39 0.32
C SER A 101 -0.39 4.49 1.18
N PRO A 102 0.34 5.61 1.35
CA PRO A 102 -0.27 6.88 1.71
C PRO A 102 -1.37 7.29 0.73
N GLY A 103 -2.26 8.16 1.21
CA GLY A 103 -3.39 8.70 0.48
C GLY A 103 -4.29 9.54 1.40
N GLU A 104 -5.59 9.55 1.14
CA GLU A 104 -6.59 10.28 1.94
C GLU A 104 -6.77 9.68 3.34
N ILE A 105 -6.62 8.35 3.48
CA ILE A 105 -6.84 7.63 4.73
C ILE A 105 -5.68 7.80 5.71
N THR A 106 -4.45 7.86 5.20
CA THR A 106 -3.22 7.96 6.00
C THR A 106 -2.10 8.62 5.21
N ASP A 107 -1.26 9.36 5.90
CA ASP A 107 -0.05 9.97 5.35
C ASP A 107 1.15 9.01 5.30
N LYS A 108 0.98 7.75 5.71
CA LYS A 108 2.05 6.75 5.83
C LYS A 108 1.76 5.50 5.03
N TRP A 109 2.83 4.83 4.63
CA TRP A 109 2.76 3.45 4.21
C TRP A 109 2.44 2.57 5.41
N LEU A 110 1.55 1.60 5.23
CA LEU A 110 1.17 0.62 6.25
C LEU A 110 1.51 -0.78 5.76
N MET A 111 2.16 -1.56 6.62
CA MET A 111 2.36 -2.98 6.42
C MET A 111 1.56 -3.73 7.47
N ILE A 112 0.57 -4.50 7.03
CA ILE A 112 -0.44 -5.14 7.87
C ILE A 112 -0.37 -6.64 7.65
N LEU A 113 -0.47 -7.43 8.72
CA LEU A 113 -0.70 -8.87 8.64
C LEU A 113 -2.15 -9.16 8.99
N ALA A 114 -2.84 -9.89 8.11
CA ALA A 114 -4.22 -10.29 8.28
C ALA A 114 -4.34 -11.82 8.10
N PRO A 115 -4.51 -12.58 9.20
CA PRO A 115 -4.89 -13.99 9.11
C PRO A 115 -6.33 -14.11 8.59
N TYR A 116 -6.64 -15.12 7.80
CA TYR A 116 -7.99 -15.27 7.25
C TYR A 116 -8.99 -15.83 8.26
N GLU A 117 -8.55 -16.75 9.13
CA GLU A 117 -9.39 -17.39 10.12
C GLU A 117 -9.48 -16.62 11.45
N GLN A 118 -8.66 -15.58 11.65
CA GLN A 118 -8.69 -14.75 12.85
C GLN A 118 -9.38 -13.41 12.56
N SER A 119 -10.23 -12.94 13.47
CA SER A 119 -10.92 -11.64 13.35
C SER A 119 -10.01 -10.43 13.58
N ARG A 120 -8.71 -10.65 13.81
CA ARG A 120 -7.76 -9.60 14.18
C ARG A 120 -6.72 -9.38 13.08
N ILE A 121 -6.54 -8.12 12.71
CA ILE A 121 -5.43 -7.65 11.89
C ILE A 121 -4.34 -7.04 12.77
N TYR A 122 -3.09 -7.13 12.31
CA TYR A 122 -1.92 -6.65 13.03
C TYR A 122 -1.18 -5.62 12.18
N LEU A 123 -0.99 -4.40 12.68
CA LEU A 123 -0.11 -3.44 12.04
C LEU A 123 1.34 -3.83 12.36
N LEU A 124 2.06 -4.35 11.36
CA LEU A 124 3.48 -4.70 11.51
C LEU A 124 4.33 -3.43 11.60
N LYS A 125 4.06 -2.46 10.72
CA LYS A 125 4.78 -1.18 10.68
C LYS A 125 3.99 -0.10 9.97
N SER A 126 4.22 1.15 10.39
CA SER A 126 3.94 2.33 9.59
C SER A 126 5.24 3.09 9.30
N PHE A 127 5.40 3.62 8.10
CA PHE A 127 6.60 4.35 7.69
C PHE A 127 6.24 5.48 6.70
N ALA A 128 6.95 6.61 6.79
CA ALA A 128 6.57 7.83 6.06
C ALA A 128 6.92 7.78 4.58
N ARG A 129 7.96 7.02 4.21
CA ARG A 129 8.47 6.93 2.84
C ARG A 129 8.59 5.49 2.42
N PHE A 130 8.37 5.21 1.14
CA PHE A 130 8.50 3.86 0.60
C PHE A 130 9.88 3.26 0.93
N ASP A 131 9.91 2.13 1.62
CA ASP A 131 11.14 1.47 2.07
C ASP A 131 11.14 0.01 1.60
N SER A 132 11.57 -0.18 0.35
CA SER A 132 11.65 -1.52 -0.25
C SER A 132 12.57 -2.46 0.53
N GLY A 133 13.63 -1.94 1.16
CA GLY A 133 14.55 -2.72 1.99
C GLY A 133 13.85 -3.35 3.18
N PHE A 134 13.11 -2.54 3.95
CA PHE A 134 12.33 -3.04 5.07
C PHE A 134 11.20 -4.00 4.64
N ILE A 135 10.46 -3.65 3.59
CA ILE A 135 9.38 -4.52 3.07
C ILE A 135 9.95 -5.89 2.68
N ASN A 136 11.06 -5.92 1.95
CA ASN A 136 11.73 -7.15 1.52
C ASN A 136 12.27 -7.95 2.70
N GLN A 137 12.78 -7.28 3.75
CA GLN A 137 13.20 -7.96 4.97
C GLN A 137 12.03 -8.69 5.64
N VAL A 138 10.86 -8.04 5.76
CA VAL A 138 9.67 -8.65 6.38
C VAL A 138 9.16 -9.82 5.53
N LEU A 139 9.08 -9.67 4.20
CA LEU A 139 8.66 -10.75 3.31
C LEU A 139 9.63 -11.95 3.37
N SER A 140 10.95 -11.70 3.40
CA SER A 140 11.96 -12.75 3.53
C SER A 140 11.88 -13.46 4.87
N GLU A 141 11.63 -12.73 5.97
CA GLU A 141 11.49 -13.35 7.29
C GLU A 141 10.23 -14.21 7.37
N ALA A 142 9.12 -13.73 6.81
CA ALA A 142 7.88 -14.49 6.73
C ALA A 142 8.05 -15.78 5.90
N GLU A 143 8.75 -15.71 4.76
CA GLU A 143 9.09 -16.88 3.94
C GLU A 143 9.85 -17.94 4.73
N LYS A 144 10.90 -17.54 5.46
CA LYS A 144 11.70 -18.49 6.25
C LYS A 144 10.86 -19.18 7.31
N LEU A 145 10.01 -18.44 8.00
CA LEU A 145 9.17 -18.99 9.06
C LEU A 145 8.15 -19.97 8.50
N VAL A 146 7.49 -19.62 7.39
CA VAL A 146 6.55 -20.50 6.68
C VAL A 146 7.26 -21.77 6.21
N ARG A 147 8.43 -21.65 5.57
CA ARG A 147 9.21 -22.80 5.09
C ARG A 147 9.69 -23.73 6.21
N ASN A 148 9.94 -23.17 7.40
CA ASN A 148 10.30 -23.93 8.58
C ASN A 148 9.09 -24.54 9.32
N GLY A 149 7.86 -24.34 8.82
CA GLY A 149 6.64 -24.86 9.44
C GLY A 149 6.28 -24.16 10.75
N ALA A 150 6.68 -22.90 10.92
CA ALA A 150 6.32 -22.11 12.09
C ALA A 150 4.80 -21.92 12.17
N GLY A 151 4.24 -22.03 13.37
CA GLY A 151 2.82 -21.74 13.59
C GLY A 151 2.50 -20.25 13.44
N LEU A 152 1.26 -19.93 13.12
CA LEU A 152 0.81 -18.55 12.87
C LEU A 152 1.15 -17.57 14.02
N ASP A 153 1.02 -17.98 15.28
CA ASP A 153 1.36 -17.12 16.42
C ASP A 153 2.87 -16.77 16.48
N GLN A 154 3.73 -17.73 16.10
CA GLN A 154 5.18 -17.49 16.02
C GLN A 154 5.51 -16.54 14.88
N ILE A 155 4.83 -16.70 13.73
CA ILE A 155 4.95 -15.79 12.60
C ILE A 155 4.55 -14.37 13.00
N ILE A 156 3.36 -14.21 13.60
CA ILE A 156 2.86 -12.90 14.06
C ILE A 156 3.86 -12.25 15.02
N TYR A 157 4.33 -12.99 16.04
CA TYR A 157 5.27 -12.47 17.03
C TYR A 157 6.59 -12.03 16.40
N ALA A 158 7.16 -12.85 15.51
CA ALA A 158 8.43 -12.55 14.85
C ALA A 158 8.32 -11.33 13.93
N LEU A 159 7.24 -11.22 13.16
CA LEU A 159 7.04 -10.11 12.24
C LEU A 159 6.72 -8.79 12.96
N LEU A 160 6.00 -8.83 14.08
CA LEU A 160 5.82 -7.66 14.96
C LEU A 160 7.14 -7.19 15.59
N ALA A 161 8.10 -8.10 15.77
CA ALA A 161 9.42 -7.80 16.30
C ALA A 161 10.41 -7.28 15.24
N CYS A 162 10.07 -7.32 13.95
CA CYS A 162 10.94 -6.84 12.87
C CYS A 162 11.28 -5.35 13.06
N LYS A 163 12.56 -5.07 13.26
CA LYS A 163 13.09 -3.70 13.37
C LYS A 163 13.51 -3.20 11.99
N GLY A 164 13.29 -1.92 11.74
CA GLY A 164 13.57 -1.26 10.46
C GLY A 164 12.47 -0.27 10.08
N GLY A 165 12.53 0.24 8.85
CA GLY A 165 11.67 1.30 8.34
C GLY A 165 12.30 2.68 8.52
N VAL A 166 12.43 3.44 7.44
CA VAL A 166 12.81 4.86 7.49
C VAL A 166 11.72 5.63 8.23
N ASN A 167 11.97 5.94 9.50
CA ASN A 167 11.20 6.94 10.24
C ASN A 167 11.67 8.30 9.73
N GLY A 168 10.82 8.96 8.95
CA GLY A 168 11.01 10.38 8.59
C GLY A 168 10.93 11.26 9.82
#